data_AF-A0A662HS44-F1
#
_entry.id   AF-A0A662HS44-F1
#
_cell.length_a   1.000
_cell.length_b   1.000
_cell.length_c   1.000
_cell.angle_alpha   90.00
_cell.angle_beta   90.00
_cell.angle_gamma   90.00
#
_symmetry.space_group_name_H-M   'P 1'
#
loop_
_entity.id
_entity.type
_entity.pdbx_description
1 polymer ?
#
loop_
_entity_poly.entity_id
_entity_poly.type
_entity_poly.pdbx_seq_one_letter_code
_entity_poly.pdbx_strand_id
1 'polypeptide(L)'
;MKFRILYFPEPVDCTSDPHYVHYTSEKEMMNDVIKVCESHLVKAICSVRCYDEDDHLLLESDVFMPNKLAGGRLMTGPYAKKHKIEGLYFYADAETKPSLPPGLTGVKYVAQHLEELLEKGMKELIIGVVWTYFNDHNCSDYITANFNALYVDYCNQDWYRSDEANYRKHILELAALLGVHPNELENEL
;
A
#
# COMPACT_ATOMS: atom_id res chain seq x y z
N MET A 1 -11.92 19.12 -35.08
CA MET A 1 -11.84 18.16 -33.96
C MET A 1 -12.48 18.83 -32.74
N LYS A 2 -13.58 18.31 -32.20
CA LYS A 2 -14.22 18.85 -30.99
C LYS A 2 -13.68 18.08 -29.78
N PHE A 3 -12.88 18.73 -28.95
CA PHE A 3 -12.49 18.19 -27.66
C PHE A 3 -13.71 18.23 -26.73
N ARG A 4 -14.08 17.07 -26.16
CA ARG A 4 -15.01 17.01 -25.03
C ARG A 4 -14.15 17.01 -23.78
N ILE A 5 -14.10 18.14 -23.08
CA ILE A 5 -13.55 18.21 -21.74
C ILE A 5 -14.60 17.57 -20.81
N LEU A 6 -14.24 16.45 -20.19
CA LEU A 6 -15.04 15.81 -19.15
C LEU A 6 -14.84 16.60 -17.86
N TYR A 7 -15.83 17.38 -17.47
CA TYR A 7 -15.90 17.95 -16.12
C TYR A 7 -16.48 16.89 -15.18
N PHE A 8 -15.68 16.40 -14.25
CA PHE A 8 -16.20 15.71 -13.07
C PHE A 8 -16.80 16.78 -12.14
N PRO A 9 -18.05 16.61 -11.67
CA PRO A 9 -18.79 17.68 -11.00
C PRO A 9 -18.17 18.14 -9.68
N GLU A 10 -17.28 17.34 -9.08
CA GLU A 10 -16.41 17.75 -7.97
C GLU A 10 -15.03 17.10 -8.17
N PRO A 11 -13.91 17.80 -7.91
CA PRO A 11 -12.61 17.16 -7.86
C PRO A 11 -12.62 16.12 -6.73
N VAL A 12 -12.20 14.89 -7.03
CA VAL A 12 -11.91 13.91 -5.97
C VAL A 12 -10.72 14.49 -5.20
N ASP A 13 -10.95 14.83 -3.93
CA ASP A 13 -9.90 15.25 -3.03
C ASP A 13 -8.97 14.05 -2.77
N CYS A 14 -7.85 14.02 -3.49
CA CYS A 14 -6.80 13.00 -3.33
C CYS A 14 -5.71 13.46 -2.34
N THR A 15 -5.99 14.42 -1.45
CA THR A 15 -4.99 14.89 -0.49
C THR A 15 -4.57 13.73 0.43
N SER A 16 -3.26 13.50 0.47
CA SER A 16 -2.58 12.42 1.19
C SER A 16 -2.17 12.88 2.59
N ASP A 17 -2.38 12.02 3.58
CA ASP A 17 -1.87 12.16 4.95
C ASP A 17 -0.62 11.29 5.11
N PRO A 18 0.59 11.86 4.95
CA PRO A 18 1.81 11.07 5.01
C PRO A 18 2.19 10.71 6.45
N HIS A 19 2.72 9.51 6.64
CA HIS A 19 3.16 9.01 7.95
C HIS A 19 4.56 8.41 7.81
N TYR A 20 5.58 9.28 7.86
CA TYR A 20 6.96 8.90 7.61
C TYR A 20 7.63 8.25 8.83
N VAL A 21 8.32 7.13 8.59
CA VAL A 21 9.25 6.52 9.55
C VAL A 21 10.57 6.27 8.87
N HIS A 22 11.66 6.72 9.51
CA HIS A 22 13.03 6.55 9.02
C HIS A 22 13.70 5.33 9.67
N TYR A 23 14.55 4.67 8.89
CA TYR A 23 15.20 3.41 9.26
C TYR A 23 16.70 3.45 9.09
N THR A 24 17.39 2.56 9.81
CA THR A 24 18.85 2.43 9.72
C THR A 24 19.30 1.36 8.73
N SER A 25 18.38 0.50 8.28
CA SER A 25 18.64 -0.53 7.29
C SER A 25 17.38 -0.93 6.54
N GLU A 26 17.55 -1.41 5.31
CA GLU A 26 16.49 -1.92 4.45
C GLU A 26 15.78 -3.12 5.07
N LYS A 27 16.52 -3.93 5.82
CA LYS A 27 16.00 -5.14 6.48
C LYS A 27 15.07 -4.79 7.65
N GLU A 28 15.46 -3.83 8.48
CA GLU A 28 14.62 -3.31 9.57
C GLU A 28 13.33 -2.73 8.99
N MET A 29 13.48 -1.87 7.97
CA MET A 29 12.38 -1.27 7.23
C MET A 29 11.37 -2.31 6.71
N MET A 30 11.85 -3.34 6.00
CA MET A 30 10.98 -4.38 5.44
C MET A 30 10.32 -5.26 6.51
N ASN A 31 10.96 -5.46 7.66
CA ASN A 31 10.33 -6.18 8.77
C ASN A 31 9.11 -5.43 9.30
N ASP A 32 9.21 -4.10 9.45
CA ASP A 32 8.09 -3.27 9.90
C ASP A 32 6.99 -3.15 8.85
N VAL A 33 7.35 -3.03 7.57
CA VAL A 33 6.38 -3.11 6.46
C VAL A 33 5.58 -4.42 6.53
N ILE A 34 6.25 -5.57 6.70
CA ILE A 34 5.57 -6.86 6.86
C ILE A 34 4.69 -6.85 8.10
N LYS A 35 5.20 -6.38 9.25
CA LYS A 35 4.47 -6.34 10.52
C LYS A 35 3.16 -5.56 10.38
N VAL A 36 3.19 -4.38 9.75
CA VAL A 36 1.99 -3.57 9.48
C VAL A 36 1.06 -4.30 8.50
N CYS A 37 1.60 -4.84 7.40
CA CYS A 37 0.83 -5.61 6.42
C CYS A 37 0.16 -6.85 7.02
N GLU A 38 0.75 -7.51 8.02
CA GLU A 38 0.18 -8.66 8.73
C GLU A 38 -0.86 -8.25 9.77
N SER A 39 -0.72 -7.07 10.36
CA SER A 39 -1.56 -6.57 11.46
C SER A 39 -3.04 -6.44 11.10
N HIS A 40 -3.88 -6.24 12.11
CA HIS A 40 -5.30 -5.95 11.90
C HIS A 40 -5.57 -4.56 11.30
N LEU A 41 -4.58 -3.66 11.21
CA LEU A 41 -4.74 -2.35 10.57
C LEU A 41 -4.92 -2.45 9.06
N VAL A 42 -4.26 -3.43 8.43
CA VAL A 42 -4.40 -3.68 6.99
C VAL A 42 -5.47 -4.74 6.79
N LYS A 43 -6.64 -4.32 6.30
CA LYS A 43 -7.76 -5.21 5.98
C LYS A 43 -7.43 -6.06 4.76
N ALA A 44 -6.93 -5.43 3.69
CA ALA A 44 -6.58 -6.09 2.45
C ALA A 44 -5.46 -5.37 1.70
N ILE A 45 -4.78 -6.07 0.80
CA ILE A 45 -3.72 -5.55 -0.05
C ILE A 45 -4.17 -5.64 -1.51
N CYS A 46 -4.29 -4.49 -2.15
CA CYS A 46 -4.77 -4.32 -3.51
C CYS A 46 -3.72 -4.67 -4.57
N SER A 47 -2.47 -4.30 -4.33
CA SER A 47 -1.36 -4.52 -5.25
C SER A 47 -0.02 -4.38 -4.55
N VAL A 48 1.01 -5.00 -5.12
CA VAL A 48 2.42 -4.84 -4.70
C VAL A 48 3.23 -4.53 -5.94
N ARG A 49 4.03 -3.46 -5.93
CA ARG A 49 4.83 -3.00 -7.08
C ARG A 49 6.22 -2.58 -6.66
N CYS A 50 7.24 -2.97 -7.42
CA CYS A 50 8.62 -2.60 -7.22
C CYS A 50 9.10 -1.75 -8.39
N TYR A 51 9.71 -0.61 -8.12
CA TYR A 51 10.24 0.32 -9.12
C TYR A 51 11.74 0.50 -8.98
N ASP A 52 12.41 0.79 -10.10
CA ASP A 52 13.81 1.18 -10.15
C ASP A 52 13.99 2.70 -10.00
N GLU A 53 15.20 3.20 -10.29
CA GLU A 53 15.55 4.63 -10.18
C GLU A 53 14.99 5.52 -11.29
N ASP A 54 14.53 4.92 -12.39
CA ASP A 54 13.94 5.61 -13.55
C ASP A 54 12.40 5.48 -13.56
N ASP A 55 11.80 5.10 -12.42
CA ASP A 55 10.38 4.77 -12.26
C ASP A 55 9.90 3.63 -13.18
N HIS A 56 10.80 2.76 -13.65
CA HIS A 56 10.41 1.58 -14.39
C HIS A 56 9.95 0.48 -13.44
N LEU A 57 8.83 -0.14 -13.80
CA LEU A 57 8.26 -1.24 -13.05
C LEU A 57 9.11 -2.52 -13.23
N LEU A 58 9.76 -2.95 -12.14
CA LEU A 58 10.58 -4.17 -12.12
C LEU A 58 9.73 -5.42 -11.94
N LEU A 59 8.82 -5.39 -10.97
CA LEU A 59 7.94 -6.49 -10.59
C LEU A 59 6.61 -5.96 -10.08
N GLU A 60 5.53 -6.68 -10.35
CA GLU A 60 4.24 -6.42 -9.73
C GLU A 60 3.42 -7.67 -9.49
N SER A 61 2.45 -7.56 -8.58
CA SER A 61 1.39 -8.54 -8.41
C SER A 61 0.18 -8.21 -9.28
N ASP A 62 -0.75 -9.16 -9.42
CA ASP A 62 -2.09 -8.87 -9.89
C ASP A 62 -2.74 -7.76 -9.04
N VAL A 63 -3.68 -7.03 -9.65
CA VAL A 63 -4.37 -5.90 -9.03
C VAL A 63 -5.76 -6.32 -8.59
N PHE A 64 -6.13 -5.90 -7.38
CA PHE A 64 -7.43 -6.13 -6.75
C PHE A 64 -8.01 -4.81 -6.24
N MET A 65 -9.34 -4.66 -6.29
CA MET A 65 -10.03 -3.44 -5.87
C MET A 65 -11.18 -3.74 -4.91
N PRO A 66 -11.54 -2.82 -3.99
CA PRO A 66 -12.70 -2.97 -3.12
C PRO A 66 -14.02 -2.92 -3.89
N ASN A 67 -14.02 -2.23 -5.04
CA ASN A 67 -15.20 -2.00 -5.86
C ASN A 67 -15.37 -3.06 -6.96
N LYS A 68 -16.61 -3.52 -7.15
CA LYS A 68 -16.95 -4.48 -8.20
C LYS A 68 -17.02 -3.80 -9.56
N LEU A 69 -16.14 -4.21 -10.48
CA LEU A 69 -16.27 -3.86 -11.89
C LEU A 69 -17.04 -4.93 -12.68
N ALA A 70 -17.45 -4.59 -13.90
CA ALA A 70 -18.13 -5.52 -14.80
C ALA A 70 -17.25 -6.75 -15.05
N GLY A 71 -17.74 -7.93 -14.66
CA GLY A 71 -16.99 -9.19 -14.77
C GLY A 71 -15.98 -9.45 -13.63
N GLY A 72 -15.82 -8.54 -12.68
CA GLY A 72 -14.92 -8.71 -11.53
C GLY A 72 -15.34 -9.88 -10.63
N ARG A 73 -14.37 -10.74 -10.29
CA ARG A 73 -14.57 -11.90 -9.41
C ARG A 73 -14.24 -11.54 -7.98
N LEU A 74 -15.21 -11.70 -7.08
CA LEU A 74 -15.00 -11.54 -5.64
C LEU A 74 -14.09 -12.65 -5.11
N MET A 75 -13.04 -12.25 -4.40
CA MET A 75 -12.07 -13.15 -3.78
C MET A 75 -12.56 -13.58 -2.40
N THR A 76 -12.72 -14.88 -2.21
CA THR A 76 -13.21 -15.48 -0.95
C THR A 76 -12.45 -16.77 -0.60
N GLY A 77 -12.53 -17.17 0.67
CA GLY A 77 -12.06 -18.47 1.12
C GLY A 77 -10.58 -18.49 1.56
N PRO A 78 -10.04 -19.67 1.90
CA PRO A 78 -8.73 -19.79 2.55
C PRO A 78 -7.56 -19.17 1.77
N TYR A 79 -7.60 -19.28 0.44
CA TYR A 79 -6.61 -18.64 -0.43
C TYR A 79 -6.67 -17.11 -0.29
N ALA A 80 -7.85 -16.53 -0.46
CA ALA A 80 -8.02 -15.08 -0.37
C ALA A 80 -7.61 -14.53 1.01
N LYS A 81 -7.94 -15.26 2.09
CA LYS A 81 -7.50 -14.93 3.46
C LYS A 81 -5.99 -14.96 3.62
N LYS A 82 -5.35 -16.04 3.16
CA LYS A 82 -3.89 -16.20 3.23
C LYS A 82 -3.14 -15.04 2.57
N HIS A 83 -3.66 -14.55 1.45
CA HIS A 83 -3.06 -13.49 0.66
C HIS A 83 -3.50 -12.08 1.10
N LYS A 84 -4.39 -11.93 2.09
CA LYS A 84 -5.05 -10.66 2.44
C LYS A 84 -5.70 -9.97 1.23
N ILE A 85 -6.42 -10.74 0.43
CA ILE A 85 -7.22 -10.24 -0.71
C ILE A 85 -8.70 -10.60 -0.56
N GLU A 86 -9.12 -11.17 0.57
CA GLU A 86 -10.53 -11.50 0.81
C GLU A 86 -11.41 -10.25 0.83
N GLY A 87 -12.54 -10.32 0.15
CA GLY A 87 -13.46 -9.19 0.02
C GLY A 87 -13.12 -8.21 -1.11
N LEU A 88 -11.97 -8.38 -1.78
CA LEU A 88 -11.63 -7.62 -2.99
C LEU A 88 -12.10 -8.32 -4.26
N TYR A 89 -12.22 -7.56 -5.34
CA TYR A 89 -12.47 -8.04 -6.69
C TYR A 89 -11.18 -8.05 -7.50
N PHE A 90 -10.91 -9.13 -8.23
CA PHE A 90 -9.85 -9.14 -9.23
C PHE A 90 -10.10 -8.07 -10.29
N TYR A 91 -9.07 -7.28 -10.61
CA TYR A 91 -9.13 -6.18 -11.56
C TYR A 91 -8.31 -6.44 -12.82
N ALA A 92 -7.01 -6.70 -12.67
CA ALA A 92 -6.09 -6.87 -13.78
C ALA A 92 -4.94 -7.82 -13.42
N ASP A 93 -4.45 -8.53 -14.43
CA ASP A 93 -3.22 -9.33 -14.32
C ASP A 93 -2.00 -8.40 -14.19
N ALA A 94 -0.96 -8.88 -13.52
CA ALA A 94 0.37 -8.25 -13.58
C ALA A 94 0.89 -8.16 -15.04
N GLU A 95 1.37 -6.98 -15.44
CA GLU A 95 1.96 -6.70 -16.75
C GLU A 95 3.39 -7.25 -16.86
N THR A 96 4.12 -7.31 -15.73
CA THR A 96 5.49 -7.85 -15.69
C THR A 96 5.55 -9.37 -15.54
N LYS A 97 6.57 -10.03 -16.12
CA LYS A 97 6.85 -11.47 -15.94
C LYS A 97 8.35 -11.73 -15.68
N PRO A 98 8.71 -12.52 -14.64
CA PRO A 98 7.80 -13.14 -13.67
C PRO A 98 7.10 -12.10 -12.78
N SER A 99 5.86 -12.37 -12.37
CA SER A 99 5.06 -11.49 -11.50
C SER A 99 5.15 -11.92 -10.03
N LEU A 100 4.91 -10.98 -9.12
CA LEU A 100 4.82 -11.26 -7.68
C LEU A 100 3.56 -12.09 -7.36
N PRO A 101 3.61 -12.92 -6.31
CA PRO A 101 2.40 -13.46 -5.70
C PRO A 101 1.47 -12.34 -5.21
N PRO A 102 0.16 -12.59 -5.11
CA PRO A 102 -0.79 -11.57 -4.71
C PRO A 102 -0.69 -11.21 -3.22
N GLY A 103 -0.99 -9.94 -2.94
CA GLY A 103 -1.18 -9.37 -1.61
C GLY A 103 -0.02 -9.60 -0.66
N LEU A 104 -0.31 -10.05 0.57
CA LEU A 104 0.68 -10.24 1.63
C LEU A 104 1.83 -11.17 1.23
N THR A 105 1.56 -12.16 0.37
CA THR A 105 2.62 -13.08 -0.08
C THR A 105 3.59 -12.41 -1.04
N GLY A 106 3.13 -11.44 -1.84
CA GLY A 106 4.00 -10.60 -2.66
C GLY A 106 4.92 -9.74 -1.81
N VAL A 107 4.38 -9.08 -0.77
CA VAL A 107 5.18 -8.30 0.19
C VAL A 107 6.26 -9.16 0.85
N LYS A 108 5.91 -10.35 1.32
CA LYS A 108 6.86 -11.31 1.92
C LYS A 108 7.90 -11.80 0.92
N TYR A 109 7.51 -11.99 -0.34
CA TYR A 109 8.44 -12.38 -1.39
C TYR A 109 9.52 -11.31 -1.58
N VAL A 110 9.13 -10.03 -1.65
CA VAL A 110 10.06 -8.90 -1.78
C VAL A 110 11.06 -8.90 -0.61
N ALA A 111 10.57 -9.02 0.62
CA ALA A 111 11.46 -9.06 1.79
C ALA A 111 12.43 -10.26 1.79
N GLN A 112 11.99 -11.42 1.31
CA GLN A 112 12.83 -12.63 1.23
C GLN A 112 13.92 -12.52 0.15
N HIS A 113 13.69 -11.75 -0.91
CA HIS A 113 14.61 -11.56 -2.03
C HIS A 113 15.17 -10.14 -2.08
N LEU A 114 15.16 -9.44 -0.94
CA LEU A 114 15.47 -8.01 -0.86
C LEU A 114 16.85 -7.69 -1.44
N GLU A 115 17.88 -8.43 -1.04
CA GLU A 115 19.26 -8.23 -1.53
C GLU A 115 19.34 -8.33 -3.06
N GLU A 116 18.74 -9.37 -3.66
CA GLU A 116 18.72 -9.58 -5.11
C GLU A 116 17.96 -8.44 -5.84
N LEU A 117 16.84 -7.98 -5.26
CA LEU A 117 16.04 -6.91 -5.85
C LEU A 117 16.77 -5.56 -5.80
N LEU A 118 17.48 -5.28 -4.70
CA LEU A 118 18.31 -4.09 -4.56
C LEU A 118 19.49 -4.12 -5.56
N GLU A 119 20.13 -5.28 -5.76
CA GLU A 119 21.17 -5.47 -6.79
C GLU A 119 20.64 -5.26 -8.22
N LYS A 120 19.37 -5.57 -8.45
CA LYS A 120 18.65 -5.30 -9.70
C LYS A 120 18.21 -3.85 -9.86
N GLY A 121 18.51 -2.99 -8.88
CA GLY A 121 18.22 -1.56 -8.93
C GLY A 121 16.88 -1.16 -8.30
N MET A 122 16.19 -2.04 -7.56
CA MET A 122 14.96 -1.66 -6.85
C MET A 122 15.23 -0.48 -5.91
N LYS A 123 14.45 0.59 -6.07
CA LYS A 123 14.52 1.81 -5.23
C LYS A 123 13.26 2.06 -4.43
N GLU A 124 12.13 1.55 -4.90
CA GLU A 124 10.85 1.77 -4.25
C GLU A 124 9.98 0.51 -4.27
N LEU A 125 9.24 0.32 -3.18
CA LEU A 125 8.16 -0.66 -3.08
C LEU A 125 6.88 0.09 -2.72
N ILE A 126 5.86 -0.03 -3.58
CA ILE A 126 4.52 0.52 -3.35
C ILE A 126 3.54 -0.61 -3.08
N ILE A 127 2.81 -0.51 -1.98
CA ILE A 127 1.78 -1.46 -1.58
C ILE A 127 0.45 -0.73 -1.47
N GLY A 128 -0.49 -1.04 -2.37
CA GLY A 128 -1.86 -0.52 -2.25
C GLY A 128 -2.59 -1.25 -1.14
N VAL A 129 -3.16 -0.53 -0.18
CA VAL A 129 -3.80 -1.12 0.99
C VAL A 129 -5.22 -0.61 1.19
N VAL A 130 -6.06 -1.46 1.77
CA VAL A 130 -7.32 -1.06 2.40
C VAL A 130 -7.08 -1.04 3.90
N TRP A 131 -7.08 0.15 4.49
CA TRP A 131 -6.98 0.32 5.93
C TRP A 131 -8.31 -0.09 6.60
N THR A 132 -8.23 -0.83 7.70
CA THR A 132 -9.41 -1.41 8.38
C THR A 132 -10.41 -0.37 8.86
N TYR A 133 -9.93 0.77 9.37
CA TYR A 133 -10.79 1.82 9.90
C TYR A 133 -11.48 2.65 8.80
N PHE A 134 -10.91 2.66 7.60
CA PHE A 134 -11.38 3.48 6.48
C PHE A 134 -12.19 2.66 5.47
N ASN A 135 -11.92 1.35 5.40
CA ASN A 135 -12.70 0.33 4.69
C ASN A 135 -12.84 0.56 3.18
N ASP A 136 -12.04 1.45 2.62
CA ASP A 136 -11.91 1.72 1.19
C ASP A 136 -10.43 1.83 0.80
N HIS A 137 -10.15 1.78 -0.50
CA HIS A 137 -8.84 2.11 -1.07
C HIS A 137 -9.04 3.12 -2.18
N ASN A 138 -8.30 4.22 -2.09
CA ASN A 138 -8.26 5.27 -3.09
C ASN A 138 -6.81 5.64 -3.47
N CYS A 139 -6.69 6.69 -4.30
CA CYS A 139 -5.46 7.23 -4.89
C CYS A 139 -4.31 7.59 -3.92
N SER A 140 -4.47 7.43 -2.60
CA SER A 140 -3.44 7.79 -1.61
C SER A 140 -3.28 6.77 -0.48
N ASP A 141 -3.98 5.62 -0.52
CA ASP A 141 -3.86 4.58 0.52
C ASP A 141 -2.74 3.60 0.17
N TYR A 142 -1.50 4.02 0.44
CA TYR A 142 -0.29 3.27 0.12
C TYR A 142 0.64 3.15 1.31
N ILE A 143 1.34 2.00 1.35
CA ILE A 143 2.60 1.88 2.09
C ILE A 143 3.70 1.97 1.04
N THR A 144 4.52 3.03 1.13
CA THR A 144 5.61 3.29 0.18
C THR A 144 6.94 3.20 0.91
N ALA A 145 7.73 2.18 0.60
CA ALA A 145 9.07 2.02 1.16
C ALA A 145 10.12 2.52 0.16
N ASN A 146 10.87 3.54 0.55
CA ASN A 146 11.96 4.13 -0.22
C ASN A 146 13.30 3.60 0.26
N PHE A 147 13.99 2.82 -0.58
CA PHE A 147 15.25 2.17 -0.23
C PHE A 147 16.47 3.09 -0.41
N ASN A 148 16.35 4.21 -1.13
CA ASN A 148 17.43 5.19 -1.25
C ASN A 148 17.56 6.05 0.00
N ALA A 149 16.43 6.53 0.52
CA ALA A 149 16.38 7.42 1.67
C ALA A 149 16.04 6.69 2.98
N LEU A 150 15.84 5.37 2.92
CA LEU A 150 15.54 4.49 4.06
C LEU A 150 14.39 5.02 4.91
N TYR A 151 13.24 5.23 4.28
CA TYR A 151 12.01 5.56 4.99
C TYR A 151 10.82 4.80 4.43
N VAL A 152 9.78 4.70 5.24
CA VAL A 152 8.46 4.23 4.80
C VAL A 152 7.45 5.32 5.07
N ASP A 153 6.62 5.59 4.06
CA ASP A 153 5.41 6.37 4.21
C ASP A 153 4.22 5.41 4.36
N TYR A 154 3.57 5.44 5.51
CA TYR A 154 2.34 4.68 5.78
C TYR A 154 1.08 5.50 5.48
N CYS A 155 1.09 6.15 4.31
CA CYS A 155 0.11 7.14 3.89
C CYS A 155 -1.35 6.62 3.91
N ASN A 156 -2.26 7.50 4.31
CA ASN A 156 -3.69 7.36 4.10
C ASN A 156 -4.28 8.66 3.52
N GLN A 157 -5.60 8.79 3.40
CA GLN A 157 -6.21 10.02 2.86
C GLN A 157 -6.64 11.01 3.96
N ASP A 158 -6.35 12.30 3.73
CA ASP A 158 -6.57 13.38 4.71
C ASP A 158 -8.03 13.61 5.10
N TRP A 159 -9.00 13.34 4.22
CA TRP A 159 -10.42 13.58 4.50
C TRP A 159 -10.98 12.66 5.60
N TYR A 160 -10.27 11.58 5.96
CA TYR A 160 -10.57 10.79 7.16
C TYR A 160 -10.21 11.51 8.46
N ARG A 161 -9.45 12.61 8.44
CA ARG A 161 -9.26 13.50 9.60
C ARG A 161 -10.61 14.03 10.13
N SER A 162 -11.66 14.05 9.30
CA SER A 162 -13.03 14.38 9.72
C SER A 162 -13.69 13.32 10.62
N ASP A 163 -13.25 12.06 10.53
CA ASP A 163 -13.56 10.99 11.49
C ASP A 163 -12.42 10.89 12.52
N GLU A 164 -12.29 11.94 13.33
CA GLU A 164 -11.20 12.12 14.30
C GLU A 164 -10.99 10.89 15.20
N ALA A 165 -12.06 10.18 15.56
CA ALA A 165 -12.00 9.01 16.43
C ALA A 165 -11.31 7.81 15.76
N ASN A 166 -11.72 7.47 14.55
CA ASN A 166 -11.11 6.37 13.79
C ASN A 166 -9.70 6.73 13.32
N TYR A 167 -9.49 7.96 12.88
CA TYR A 167 -8.18 8.46 12.50
C TYR A 167 -7.19 8.39 13.67
N ARG A 168 -7.53 8.94 14.84
CA ARG A 168 -6.66 8.89 16.01
C ARG A 168 -6.38 7.46 16.47
N LYS A 169 -7.37 6.57 16.39
CA LYS A 169 -7.20 5.16 16.71
C LYS A 169 -6.23 4.46 15.74
N HIS A 170 -6.34 4.75 14.44
CA HIS A 170 -5.42 4.28 13.42
C HIS A 170 -3.98 4.70 13.74
N ILE A 171 -3.73 5.99 13.99
CA ILE A 171 -2.39 6.52 14.31
C ILE A 171 -1.82 5.87 15.57
N LEU A 172 -2.61 5.75 16.65
CA LEU A 172 -2.15 5.15 17.90
C LEU A 172 -1.75 3.68 17.74
N GLU A 173 -2.53 2.91 17.00
CA GLU A 173 -2.24 1.50 16.75
C GLU A 173 -1.07 1.33 15.77
N LEU A 174 -0.94 2.22 14.77
CA LEU A 174 0.19 2.23 13.84
C LEU A 174 1.49 2.55 14.58
N ALA A 175 1.49 3.60 15.40
CA ALA A 175 2.63 3.97 16.25
C ALA A 175 3.03 2.82 17.19
N ALA A 176 2.06 2.16 17.81
CA ALA A 176 2.33 1.00 18.66
C ALA A 176 2.91 -0.20 17.89
N LEU A 177 2.48 -0.43 16.65
CA LEU A 177 3.08 -1.44 15.78
C LEU A 177 4.49 -1.07 15.37
N LEU A 178 4.79 0.19 15.11
CA LEU A 178 6.11 0.65 14.68
C LEU A 178 7.06 0.94 15.84
N GLY A 179 6.56 0.97 17.07
CA GLY A 179 7.35 1.28 18.27
C GLY A 179 7.80 2.74 18.35
N VAL A 180 7.08 3.65 17.68
CA VAL A 180 7.35 5.10 17.64
C VAL A 180 6.32 5.86 18.47
N HIS A 181 6.59 7.12 18.79
CA HIS A 181 5.60 7.98 19.42
C HIS A 181 4.56 8.45 18.37
N PRO A 182 3.24 8.51 18.69
CA PRO A 182 2.20 8.92 17.74
C PRO A 182 2.47 10.25 17.03
N ASN A 183 2.98 11.25 17.75
CA ASN A 183 3.31 12.56 17.18
C ASN A 183 4.41 12.50 16.10
N GLU A 184 5.18 11.42 16.00
CA GLU A 184 6.16 11.25 14.92
C GLU A 184 5.46 10.98 13.58
N LEU A 185 4.29 10.34 13.61
CA LEU A 185 3.48 10.03 12.43
C LEU A 185 2.60 11.20 11.99
N GLU A 186 2.34 12.16 12.86
CA GLU A 186 1.45 13.30 12.60
C GLU A 186 2.20 14.52 12.04
N ASN A 187 3.51 14.41 11.76
CA ASN A 187 4.30 15.53 11.25
C ASN A 187 4.18 15.65 9.73
N GLU A 188 3.54 16.72 9.29
CA GLU A 188 3.79 17.33 7.98
C GLU A 188 5.25 17.83 7.99
N LEU A 189 6.05 17.45 6.98
CA LEU A 189 7.39 18.00 6.76
C LEU A 189 7.39 19.54 6.69
#